data_AF-R2QL02-F1
#
_entry.id   AF-R2QL02-F1
#
_cell.length_a   1.000
_cell.length_b   1.000
_cell.length_c   1.000
_cell.angle_alpha   90.00
_cell.angle_beta   90.00
_cell.angle_gamma   90.00
#
_symmetry.space_group_name_H-M   'P 1'
#
loop_
_entity.id
_entity.type
_entity.pdbx_description
1 polymer ?
#
loop_
_entity_poly.entity_id
_entity_poly.type
_entity_poly.pdbx_seq_one_letter_code
_entity_poly.pdbx_strand_id
1 'polypeptide(L)'
;MDSIICIVLGMLFANGVPHFVKGITAERWDVPWKKPASASTNVLWGIANWLIVVIIYALFKPDINSFDAACFIIGMGITGYYLALHWSEKKNENDAA
;
A
#
# COMPACT_ATOMS: atom_id res chain seq x y z
N MET A 1 14.45 -17.03 1.02
CA MET A 1 13.05 -17.07 1.52
C MET A 1 12.51 -15.66 1.62
N ASP A 2 13.09 -14.85 2.52
CA ASP A 2 13.58 -13.48 2.30
C ASP A 2 13.01 -12.73 1.07
N SER A 3 13.38 -13.10 -0.15
CA SER A 3 12.92 -12.46 -1.40
C SER A 3 11.39 -12.38 -1.53
N ILE A 4 10.68 -13.44 -1.13
CA ILE A 4 9.20 -13.49 -1.12
C ILE A 4 8.66 -12.57 -0.01
N ILE A 5 9.32 -12.57 1.16
CA ILE A 5 8.98 -11.68 2.28
C ILE A 5 9.16 -10.22 1.84
N CYS A 6 10.26 -9.88 1.19
CA CYS A 6 10.52 -8.54 0.64
C CYS A 6 9.48 -8.11 -0.41
N ILE A 7 9.05 -8.98 -1.32
CA ILE A 7 7.92 -8.69 -2.23
C ILE A 7 6.67 -8.32 -1.42
N VAL A 8 6.28 -9.13 -0.42
CA VAL A 8 5.09 -8.89 0.41
C VAL A 8 5.22 -7.60 1.23
N LEU A 9 6.39 -7.31 1.80
CA LEU A 9 6.70 -6.05 2.48
C LEU A 9 6.53 -4.85 1.53
N GLY A 10 7.02 -4.96 0.29
CA GLY A 10 6.90 -3.92 -0.73
C GLY A 10 5.45 -3.67 -1.17
N MET A 11 4.68 -4.75 -1.37
CA MET A 11 3.25 -4.67 -1.71
C MET A 11 2.46 -3.96 -0.60
N LEU A 12 2.65 -4.36 0.67
CA LEU A 12 2.01 -3.74 1.82
C LEU A 12 2.46 -2.28 2.02
N PHE A 13 3.74 -1.98 1.82
CA PHE A 13 4.26 -0.62 1.92
C PHE A 13 3.63 0.31 0.88
N ALA A 14 3.57 -0.12 -0.39
CA ALA A 14 2.93 0.63 -1.47
C ALA A 14 1.42 0.79 -1.27
N ASN A 15 0.72 -0.20 -0.69
CA ASN A 15 -0.69 -0.07 -0.33
C ASN A 15 -0.94 1.02 0.72
N GLY A 16 -0.01 1.22 1.66
CA GLY A 16 -0.09 2.30 2.65
C GLY A 16 0.00 3.72 2.05
N VAL A 17 0.74 3.90 0.95
CA VAL A 17 1.04 5.21 0.34
C VAL A 17 -0.21 6.02 -0.03
N PRO A 18 -1.17 5.55 -0.87
CA PRO A 18 -2.33 6.36 -1.25
C PRO A 18 -3.23 6.69 -0.07
N HIS A 19 -3.35 5.80 0.92
CA HIS A 19 -4.13 6.07 2.12
C HIS A 19 -3.46 7.14 2.99
N PHE A 20 -2.14 7.09 3.18
CA PHE A 20 -1.43 8.14 3.90
C PHE A 20 -1.50 9.48 3.19
N VAL A 21 -1.18 9.53 1.89
CA VAL A 21 -1.16 10.76 1.07
C VAL A 21 -2.53 11.43 1.04
N LYS A 22 -3.59 10.73 0.64
CA LYS A 22 -4.97 11.27 0.69
C LYS A 22 -5.36 11.73 2.10
N GLY A 23 -4.94 10.98 3.11
CA GLY A 23 -5.23 11.31 4.50
C GLY A 23 -4.65 12.65 4.94
N ILE A 24 -3.43 12.99 4.49
CA ILE A 24 -2.78 14.28 4.81
C ILE A 24 -3.20 15.42 3.87
N THR A 25 -3.70 15.13 2.66
CA THR A 25 -4.33 16.13 1.76
C THR A 25 -5.83 16.38 2.07
N ALA A 26 -6.33 15.86 3.19
CA ALA A 26 -7.73 15.93 3.63
C ALA A 26 -8.77 15.23 2.72
N GLU A 27 -8.30 14.39 1.78
CA GLU A 27 -9.14 13.65 0.84
C GLU A 27 -9.85 12.43 1.48
N ARG A 28 -11.03 12.14 0.95
CA ARG A 28 -11.78 10.90 1.25
C ARG A 28 -11.42 9.83 0.23
N TRP A 29 -11.34 8.58 0.65
CA TRP A 29 -11.06 7.40 -0.20
C TRP A 29 -11.71 6.18 0.47
N ASP A 30 -11.82 5.07 -0.24
CA ASP A 30 -12.30 3.82 0.36
C ASP A 30 -11.23 3.16 1.25
N VAL A 31 -11.66 2.57 2.36
CA VAL A 31 -10.92 1.51 3.08
C VAL A 31 -11.79 0.24 3.10
N PRO A 32 -11.27 -0.97 3.43
CA PRO A 32 -12.02 -2.21 3.23
C PRO A 32 -13.40 -2.27 3.89
N TRP A 33 -13.57 -1.60 5.04
CA TRP A 33 -14.81 -1.56 5.82
C TRP A 33 -15.59 -0.22 5.74
N LYS A 34 -15.12 0.79 5.00
CA LYS A 34 -15.81 2.09 4.91
C LYS A 34 -15.55 2.78 3.58
N LYS A 35 -16.63 3.06 2.84
CA LYS A 35 -16.61 3.65 1.49
C LYS A 35 -17.64 4.79 1.41
N PRO A 36 -17.23 6.08 1.38
CA PRO A 36 -15.88 6.61 1.56
C PRO A 36 -15.49 6.74 3.05
N ALA A 37 -14.21 6.57 3.35
CA ALA A 37 -13.61 6.85 4.64
C ALA A 37 -13.22 8.33 4.81
N SER A 38 -13.03 8.73 6.06
CA SER A 38 -12.59 10.06 6.51
C SER A 38 -11.07 10.20 6.39
N ALA A 39 -10.56 11.41 6.15
CA ALA A 39 -9.12 11.67 5.99
C ALA A 39 -8.26 11.13 7.15
N SER A 40 -8.69 11.33 8.41
CA SER A 40 -8.03 10.74 9.58
C SER A 40 -8.02 9.21 9.59
N THR A 41 -9.08 8.57 9.06
CA THR A 41 -9.14 7.11 8.87
C THR A 41 -8.17 6.64 7.78
N ASN A 42 -8.01 7.43 6.72
CA ASN A 42 -7.02 7.17 5.66
C ASN A 42 -5.58 7.25 6.21
N VAL A 43 -5.25 8.28 7.01
CA VAL A 43 -3.93 8.36 7.70
C VAL A 43 -3.70 7.13 8.58
N LEU A 44 -4.65 6.80 9.47
CA LEU A 44 -4.52 5.66 10.38
C LEU A 44 -4.36 4.32 9.63
N TRP A 45 -5.05 4.15 8.50
CA TRP A 45 -4.94 2.94 7.68
C TRP A 45 -3.61 2.87 6.90
N GLY A 46 -3.09 4.00 6.40
CA GLY A 46 -1.75 4.08 5.83
C GLY A 46 -0.67 3.68 6.86
N ILE A 47 -0.74 4.25 8.06
CA ILE A 47 0.13 3.90 9.19
C ILE A 47 -0.02 2.42 9.59
N ALA A 48 -1.24 1.87 9.60
CA ALA A 48 -1.46 0.45 9.92
C ALA A 48 -0.78 -0.49 8.91
N ASN A 49 -0.79 -0.17 7.61
CA ASN A 49 -0.07 -0.94 6.59
C ASN A 49 1.45 -0.93 6.87
N TRP A 50 2.03 0.23 7.17
CA TRP A 50 3.47 0.34 7.49
C TRP A 50 3.83 -0.30 8.83
N LEU A 51 2.93 -0.28 9.82
CA LEU A 51 3.12 -1.01 11.08
C LEU A 51 3.17 -2.53 10.83
N ILE A 52 2.33 -3.06 9.95
CA ILE A 52 2.35 -4.48 9.55
C ILE A 52 3.68 -4.82 8.84
N VAL A 53 4.17 -3.93 7.96
CA VAL A 53 5.51 -4.07 7.31
C VAL A 53 6.62 -4.17 8.38
N VAL A 54 6.62 -3.28 9.37
CA VAL A 54 7.60 -3.31 10.48
C VAL A 54 7.47 -4.56 11.33
N ILE A 55 6.25 -5.03 11.63
CA ILE A 55 6.01 -6.25 12.40
C ILE A 55 6.52 -7.49 11.64
N ILE A 56 6.20 -7.64 10.36
CA ILE A 56 6.66 -8.77 9.53
C ILE A 56 8.20 -8.75 9.45
N TYR A 57 8.81 -7.60 9.19
CA TYR A 57 10.27 -7.46 9.15
C TYR A 57 10.91 -7.83 10.50
N ALA A 58 10.36 -7.34 11.62
CA ALA A 58 10.88 -7.63 12.96
C ALA A 58 10.68 -9.10 13.39
N LEU A 59 9.63 -9.78 12.91
CA LEU A 59 9.40 -11.20 13.16
C LEU A 59 10.42 -12.05 12.39
N PHE A 60 10.46 -11.92 11.06
CA PHE A 60 11.25 -12.80 10.19
C PHE A 60 12.74 -12.44 10.10
N LYS A 61 13.11 -11.15 10.27
CA LYS A 61 14.48 -10.63 10.16
C LYS A 61 15.23 -11.13 8.90
N PRO A 62 14.67 -10.92 7.68
CA PRO A 62 15.30 -11.37 6.46
C PRO A 62 16.68 -10.73 6.26
N ASP A 63 17.65 -11.51 5.77
CA ASP A 63 18.99 -11.01 5.45
C ASP A 63 18.98 -10.32 4.07
N ILE A 64 18.86 -8.99 4.07
CA ILE A 64 18.62 -8.22 2.84
C ILE A 64 19.93 -7.96 2.10
N ASN A 65 20.15 -8.70 1.01
CA ASN A 65 21.10 -8.33 -0.05
C ASN A 65 20.40 -7.53 -1.18
N SER A 66 21.18 -7.12 -2.18
CA SER A 66 20.71 -6.30 -3.31
C SER A 66 19.56 -6.92 -4.13
N PHE A 67 19.47 -8.25 -4.22
CA PHE A 67 18.37 -8.92 -4.91
C PHE A 67 17.08 -8.86 -4.09
N ASP A 68 17.15 -9.06 -2.77
CA ASP A 68 16.00 -8.95 -1.88
C ASP A 68 15.49 -7.50 -1.78
N ALA A 69 16.40 -6.51 -1.84
CA ALA A 69 16.03 -5.11 -1.99
C ALA A 69 15.33 -4.82 -3.33
N ALA A 70 15.79 -5.40 -4.44
CA ALA A 70 15.10 -5.31 -5.73
C ALA A 70 13.72 -5.99 -5.69
N CYS A 71 13.59 -7.12 -5.01
CA CYS A 71 12.31 -7.80 -4.76
C CYS A 71 11.30 -6.93 -3.98
N PHE A 72 11.74 -6.13 -3.02
CA PHE A 72 10.90 -5.13 -2.35
C PHE A 72 10.39 -4.05 -3.32
N ILE A 73 11.26 -3.52 -4.18
CA ILE A 73 10.87 -2.53 -5.21
C ILE A 73 9.92 -3.14 -6.25
N ILE A 74 10.11 -4.40 -6.63
CA ILE A 74 9.19 -5.14 -7.51
C ILE A 74 7.81 -5.29 -6.84
N GLY A 75 7.76 -5.64 -5.54
CA GLY A 75 6.51 -5.70 -4.77
C GLY A 75 5.78 -4.35 -4.73
N MET A 76 6.53 -3.26 -4.50
CA MET A 76 5.97 -1.90 -4.59
C MET A 76 5.42 -1.59 -5.99
N GLY A 77 6.14 -1.95 -7.04
CA GLY A 77 5.75 -1.73 -8.43
C GLY A 77 4.47 -2.46 -8.82
N ILE A 78 4.34 -3.74 -8.43
CA ILE A 78 3.15 -4.57 -8.69
C ILE A 78 1.91 -3.92 -8.05
N THR A 79 1.97 -3.60 -6.75
CA THR A 79 0.80 -3.02 -6.05
C THR A 79 0.53 -1.59 -6.47
N GLY A 80 1.56 -0.77 -6.71
CA GLY A 80 1.40 0.59 -7.21
C GLY A 80 0.74 0.65 -8.60
N TYR A 81 1.14 -0.24 -9.51
CA TYR A 81 0.54 -0.34 -10.85
C TYR A 81 -0.90 -0.88 -10.80
N TYR A 82 -1.16 -1.91 -10.00
CA TYR A 82 -2.53 -2.41 -9.77
C TYR A 82 -3.46 -1.32 -9.21
N LEU A 83 -3.00 -0.55 -8.22
CA LEU A 83 -3.73 0.59 -7.67
C LEU A 83 -3.99 1.65 -8.73
N ALA A 84 -3.00 1.99 -9.57
CA ALA A 84 -3.17 2.96 -10.64
C ALA A 84 -4.25 2.54 -11.65
N LEU A 85 -4.27 1.26 -12.05
CA LEU A 85 -5.32 0.71 -12.92
C LEU A 85 -6.70 0.78 -12.24
N HIS A 86 -6.84 0.21 -11.04
CA HIS A 86 -8.12 0.11 -10.33
C HIS A 86 -8.75 1.49 -10.03
N TRP A 87 -7.95 2.47 -9.61
CA TRP A 87 -8.46 3.82 -9.35
C TRP A 87 -8.73 4.63 -10.63
N SER A 88 -8.07 4.32 -11.75
CA SER A 88 -8.39 4.91 -13.06
C SER A 88 -9.68 4.36 -13.64
N GLU A 89 -9.86 3.04 -13.60
CA GLU A 89 -11.09 2.34 -13.99
C GLU A 89 -12.29 2.90 -13.22
N LYS A 90 -12.22 2.88 -11.88
CA LYS A 90 -13.28 3.44 -11.04
C LYS A 90 -13.50 4.94 -11.25
N LYS A 91 -12.50 5.73 -11.64
CA LYS A 91 -12.72 7.14 -12.00
C LYS A 91 -13.59 7.24 -13.26
N ASN A 92 -13.23 6.49 -14.30
CA ASN A 92 -13.96 6.48 -15.58
C ASN A 92 -15.41 6.01 -15.42
N GLU A 93 -15.69 5.07 -14.50
CA GLU A 93 -17.07 4.68 -14.14
C GLU A 93 -17.89 5.85 -13.57
N ASN A 94 -17.31 6.64 -12.67
CA ASN A 94 -18.00 7.80 -12.06
C ASN A 94 -18.14 8.98 -13.04
N ASP A 95 -17.18 9.16 -13.96
CA ASP A 95 -17.22 10.20 -14.98
C ASP A 95 -18.23 9.91 -16.12
N ALA A 96 -18.87 8.73 -16.12
CA ALA A 96 -19.80 8.24 -17.14
C ALA A 96 -21.24 7.99 -16.66
N ALA A 97 -21.58 8.40 -15.42
CA ALA A 97 -22.85 8.10 -14.74
C ALA A 97 -23.65 9.38 -14.37
#